data_AF-A0A7V9HJQ2-F1
#
_entry.id   AF-A0A7V9HJQ2-F1
#
_cell.length_a   1.000
_cell.length_b   1.000
_cell.length_c   1.000
_cell.angle_alpha   90.00
_cell.angle_beta   90.00
_cell.angle_gamma   90.00
#
_symmetry.space_group_name_H-M   'P 1'
#
loop_
_entity.id
_entity.type
_entity.pdbx_description
1 polymer ?
#
loop_
_entity_poly.entity_id
_entity_poly.type
_entity_poly.pdbx_seq_one_letter_code
_entity_poly.pdbx_strand_id
1 'polypeptide(L)'
;MNVIEARTPSILSVRAAQAGGCETVQEIIDIAATAEAFAVTLLGEALAAAERGELSLNDEAIGTLVAARAAEQAHFDVLTEAGAEPLTMTFTVPDPELLTNVGLFLETLVALEEAFIAAYTAAAQEFVILGEAELAQLALQIGAVEAEHRAGARFFAIQAGALTGVPNDVAFERALFGSVGEAAAALENLGFIGGTGTEISYPGPGEIDPTGVSDLPL
;
A
#
# COMPACT_ATOMS: atom_id res chain seq x y z
N MET A 1 -15.92 32.29 5.21
CA MET A 1 -14.91 32.07 4.16
C MET A 1 -15.06 30.62 3.73
N ASN A 2 -15.18 30.38 2.43
CA ASN A 2 -15.98 29.31 1.82
C ASN A 2 -15.62 27.88 2.25
N VAL A 3 -16.64 27.15 2.69
CA VAL A 3 -16.64 25.68 2.83
C VAL A 3 -16.78 25.10 1.44
N ILE A 4 -15.82 24.28 1.00
CA ILE A 4 -15.98 23.47 -0.20
C ILE A 4 -16.84 22.28 0.22
N GLU A 5 -18.13 22.33 -0.11
CA GLU A 5 -19.03 21.19 0.06
C GLU A 5 -18.68 20.09 -0.96
N ALA A 6 -18.48 18.87 -0.47
CA ALA A 6 -18.43 17.68 -1.31
C ALA A 6 -19.80 17.50 -1.99
N ARG A 7 -19.83 17.64 -3.32
CA ARG A 7 -21.00 17.26 -4.10
C ARG A 7 -21.14 15.75 -4.02
N THR A 8 -22.20 15.25 -3.38
CA THR A 8 -22.62 13.85 -3.50
C THR A 8 -23.08 13.60 -4.95
N PRO A 9 -22.38 12.78 -5.76
CA PRO A 9 -22.88 12.40 -7.08
C PRO A 9 -23.90 11.26 -6.93
N SER A 10 -24.96 11.30 -7.74
CA SER A 10 -25.88 10.17 -7.93
C SER A 10 -25.11 8.99 -8.57
N ILE A 11 -25.31 7.80 -8.01
CA ILE A 11 -24.34 6.70 -7.88
C ILE A 11 -24.13 5.80 -9.14
N LEU A 12 -24.82 5.98 -10.27
CA LEU A 12 -24.86 4.90 -11.30
C LEU A 12 -24.64 5.28 -12.77
N SER A 13 -24.27 6.52 -13.12
CA SER A 13 -24.22 6.90 -14.56
C SER A 13 -23.10 7.84 -14.98
N VAL A 14 -22.12 8.10 -14.12
CA VAL A 14 -20.97 8.95 -14.47
C VAL A 14 -19.70 8.16 -14.19
N ARG A 15 -19.04 7.72 -15.27
CA ARG A 15 -17.67 7.12 -15.36
C ARG A 15 -17.50 5.59 -15.56
N ALA A 16 -18.41 4.93 -16.28
CA ALA A 16 -17.98 3.79 -17.10
C ALA A 16 -17.15 4.23 -18.34
N ALA A 17 -17.06 5.54 -18.60
CA ALA A 17 -16.38 6.12 -19.77
C ALA A 17 -14.92 6.52 -19.52
N GLN A 18 -14.37 6.34 -18.31
CA GLN A 18 -12.96 6.61 -18.01
C GLN A 18 -12.12 5.36 -17.68
N ALA A 19 -12.74 4.24 -17.31
CA ALA A 19 -12.06 2.96 -17.14
C ALA A 19 -11.97 2.23 -18.49
N GLY A 20 -11.27 2.87 -19.42
CA GLY A 20 -11.21 2.44 -20.81
C GLY A 20 -10.04 1.52 -21.07
N GLY A 21 -9.93 0.37 -20.37
CA GLY A 21 -8.87 -0.61 -20.60
C GLY A 21 -7.51 0.06 -20.72
N CYS A 22 -7.20 0.96 -19.77
CA CYS A 22 -6.00 1.79 -19.84
C CYS A 22 -4.73 0.95 -19.81
N GLU A 23 -4.84 -0.25 -19.22
CA GLU A 23 -3.76 -1.19 -18.94
C GLU A 23 -4.24 -2.61 -19.26
N THR A 24 -3.32 -3.47 -19.67
CA THR A 24 -3.53 -4.91 -19.79
C THR A 24 -3.55 -5.57 -18.41
N VAL A 25 -4.10 -6.78 -18.33
CA VAL A 25 -4.05 -7.62 -17.11
C VAL A 25 -2.63 -7.73 -16.58
N GLN A 26 -1.66 -7.98 -17.49
CA GLN A 26 -0.24 -8.11 -17.14
C GLN A 26 0.32 -6.83 -16.54
N GLU A 27 0.11 -5.67 -17.19
CA GLU A 27 0.57 -4.38 -16.67
C GLU A 27 0.02 -4.11 -15.26
N ILE A 28 -1.26 -4.43 -15.01
CA ILE A 28 -1.88 -4.25 -13.71
C ILE A 28 -1.21 -5.13 -12.64
N ILE A 29 -1.03 -6.43 -12.91
CA ILE A 29 -0.44 -7.35 -11.91
C ILE A 29 1.06 -7.11 -11.71
N ASP A 30 1.79 -6.69 -12.74
CA ASP A 30 3.22 -6.32 -12.65
C ASP A 30 3.40 -5.09 -11.75
N ILE A 31 2.54 -4.08 -11.91
CA ILE A 31 2.55 -2.89 -11.07
C ILE A 31 2.15 -3.24 -9.63
N ALA A 32 1.09 -4.03 -9.44
CA ALA A 32 0.67 -4.45 -8.12
C ALA A 32 1.79 -5.21 -7.40
N ALA A 33 2.42 -6.20 -8.05
CA ALA A 33 3.53 -6.94 -7.48
C ALA A 33 4.76 -6.05 -7.19
N THR A 34 4.99 -5.00 -7.98
CA THR A 34 6.02 -3.99 -7.68
C THR A 34 5.70 -3.21 -6.39
N ALA A 35 4.43 -2.84 -6.20
CA ALA A 35 3.98 -2.15 -4.99
C ALA A 35 4.08 -3.04 -3.75
N GLU A 36 3.68 -4.32 -3.84
CA GLU A 36 3.82 -5.28 -2.74
C GLU A 36 5.28 -5.52 -2.37
N ALA A 37 6.16 -5.71 -3.36
CA ALA A 37 7.59 -5.84 -3.12
C ALA A 37 8.16 -4.57 -2.43
N PHE A 38 7.69 -3.39 -2.82
CA PHE A 38 8.07 -2.14 -2.16
C PHE A 38 7.62 -2.11 -0.69
N ALA A 39 6.37 -2.49 -0.41
CA ALA A 39 5.81 -2.53 0.95
C ALA A 39 6.60 -3.49 1.86
N VAL A 40 6.86 -4.72 1.39
CA VAL A 40 7.70 -5.71 2.09
C VAL A 40 9.07 -5.12 2.43
N THR A 41 9.68 -4.42 1.46
CA THR A 41 11.03 -3.86 1.61
C THR A 41 11.07 -2.70 2.60
N LEU A 42 10.14 -1.73 2.47
CA LEU A 42 10.09 -0.56 3.34
C LEU A 42 9.81 -0.95 4.79
N LEU A 43 8.90 -1.90 5.01
CA LEU A 43 8.61 -2.42 6.35
C LEU A 43 9.82 -3.15 6.93
N GLY A 44 10.58 -3.91 6.13
CA GLY A 44 11.85 -4.51 6.55
C GLY A 44 12.86 -3.46 7.02
N GLU A 45 13.04 -2.38 6.27
CA GLU A 45 13.93 -1.27 6.65
C GLU A 45 13.49 -0.58 7.94
N ALA A 46 12.18 -0.34 8.12
CA ALA A 46 11.64 0.26 9.33
C ALA A 46 11.82 -0.64 10.56
N LEU A 47 11.58 -1.94 10.41
CA LEU A 47 11.80 -2.93 11.49
C LEU A 47 13.29 -3.01 11.87
N ALA A 48 14.19 -3.01 10.89
CA ALA A 48 15.63 -3.01 11.16
C ALA A 48 16.10 -1.69 11.81
N ALA A 49 15.53 -0.55 11.41
CA ALA A 49 15.79 0.73 12.09
C ALA A 49 15.28 0.72 13.54
N ALA A 50 14.12 0.12 13.80
CA ALA A 50 13.60 -0.05 15.16
C ALA A 50 14.49 -0.98 16.01
N GLU A 51 14.97 -2.09 15.45
CA GLU A 51 15.92 -3.00 16.11
C GLU A 51 17.23 -2.29 16.50
N ARG A 52 17.71 -1.37 15.64
CA ARG A 52 18.89 -0.53 15.93
C ARG A 52 18.61 0.62 16.91
N GLY A 53 17.35 0.85 17.28
CA GLY A 53 16.93 1.96 18.13
C GLY A 53 16.91 3.32 17.43
N GLU A 54 16.94 3.33 16.09
CA GLU A 54 16.89 4.54 15.26
C GLU A 54 15.45 5.02 15.06
N LEU A 55 14.51 4.07 14.90
CA LEU A 55 13.08 4.35 14.79
C LEU A 55 12.36 3.93 16.08
N SER A 56 11.84 4.91 16.83
CA SER A 56 11.22 4.65 18.14
C SER A 56 9.79 4.11 18.02
N LEU A 57 9.65 2.83 17.68
CA LEU A 57 8.39 2.08 17.74
C LEU A 57 8.24 1.36 19.09
N ASN A 58 7.00 1.22 19.57
CA ASN A 58 6.71 0.36 20.72
C ASN A 58 6.50 -1.10 20.27
N ASP A 59 6.52 -2.04 21.22
CA ASP A 59 6.43 -3.48 20.93
C ASP A 59 5.15 -3.86 20.17
N GLU A 60 4.03 -3.19 20.46
CA GLU A 60 2.76 -3.42 19.74
C GLU A 60 2.86 -2.98 18.27
N ALA A 61 3.42 -1.81 18.01
CA ALA A 61 3.65 -1.32 16.66
C ALA A 61 4.61 -2.24 15.90
N ILE A 62 5.69 -2.68 16.53
CA ILE A 62 6.62 -3.66 15.94
C ILE A 62 5.88 -4.94 15.56
N GLY A 63 5.08 -5.50 16.48
CA GLY A 63 4.28 -6.70 16.20
C GLY A 63 3.32 -6.52 15.03
N THR A 64 2.66 -5.36 14.93
CA THR A 64 1.78 -5.04 13.80
C THR A 64 2.56 -4.90 12.48
N LEU A 65 3.72 -4.24 12.47
CA LEU A 65 4.51 -4.11 11.24
C LEU A 65 5.12 -5.43 10.78
N VAL A 66 5.47 -6.33 11.72
CA VAL A 66 5.90 -7.70 11.40
C VAL A 66 4.76 -8.45 10.69
N ALA A 67 3.54 -8.39 11.24
CA ALA A 67 2.38 -9.02 10.63
C ALA A 67 2.03 -8.41 9.27
N ALA A 68 2.03 -7.07 9.16
CA ALA A 68 1.79 -6.37 7.90
C ALA A 68 2.82 -6.80 6.83
N ARG A 69 4.12 -6.80 7.15
CA ARG A 69 5.16 -7.23 6.21
C ARG A 69 4.95 -8.66 5.70
N ALA A 70 4.48 -9.56 6.55
CA ALA A 70 4.17 -10.92 6.16
C ALA A 70 2.89 -11.02 5.29
N ALA A 71 1.90 -10.16 5.52
CA ALA A 71 0.73 -10.05 4.64
C ALA A 71 1.12 -9.51 3.25
N GLU A 72 1.93 -8.46 3.18
CA GLU A 72 2.44 -7.94 1.89
C GLU A 72 3.26 -8.98 1.13
N GLN A 73 4.02 -9.80 1.85
CA GLN A 73 4.73 -10.91 1.22
C GLN A 73 3.76 -11.92 0.60
N ALA A 74 2.66 -12.24 1.28
CA ALA A 74 1.65 -13.13 0.74
C ALA A 74 0.91 -12.52 -0.47
N HIS A 75 0.66 -11.20 -0.45
CA HIS A 75 0.12 -10.47 -1.61
C HIS A 75 1.08 -10.54 -2.80
N PHE A 76 2.37 -10.29 -2.56
CA PHE A 76 3.41 -10.43 -3.57
C PHE A 76 3.48 -11.86 -4.14
N ASP A 77 3.48 -12.88 -3.28
CA ASP A 77 3.59 -14.27 -3.69
C ASP A 77 2.40 -14.70 -4.55
N VAL A 78 1.16 -14.37 -4.15
CA VAL A 78 -0.02 -14.75 -4.94
C VAL A 78 -0.08 -14.04 -6.30
N LEU A 79 0.39 -12.78 -6.38
CA LEU A 79 0.48 -12.05 -7.65
C LEU A 79 1.53 -12.66 -8.57
N THR A 80 2.72 -13.00 -8.04
CA THR A 80 3.78 -13.62 -8.83
C THR A 80 3.45 -15.05 -9.24
N GLU A 81 2.73 -15.82 -8.41
CA GLU A 81 2.14 -17.11 -8.80
C GLU A 81 1.09 -16.98 -9.90
N ALA A 82 0.33 -15.88 -9.92
CA ALA A 82 -0.58 -15.51 -11.00
C ALA A 82 0.14 -15.02 -12.28
N GLY A 83 1.48 -14.97 -12.27
CA GLY A 83 2.30 -14.63 -13.42
C GLY A 83 2.76 -13.18 -13.49
N ALA A 84 2.64 -12.42 -12.39
CA ALA A 84 3.19 -11.06 -12.33
C ALA A 84 4.73 -11.07 -12.41
N GLU A 85 5.27 -10.12 -13.15
CA GLU A 85 6.70 -9.80 -13.24
C GLU A 85 6.92 -8.37 -12.72
N PRO A 86 7.39 -8.18 -11.48
CA PRO A 86 7.61 -6.85 -10.92
C PRO A 86 8.52 -5.99 -11.81
N LEU A 87 8.14 -4.73 -12.01
CA LEU A 87 8.85 -3.76 -12.85
C LEU A 87 10.24 -3.41 -12.27
N THR A 88 10.39 -3.52 -10.96
CA THR A 88 11.66 -3.38 -10.25
C THR A 88 11.61 -4.13 -8.92
N MET A 89 12.77 -4.55 -8.44
CA MET A 89 12.97 -5.11 -7.08
C MET A 89 13.89 -4.21 -6.24
N THR A 90 14.10 -2.99 -6.71
CA THR A 90 14.94 -1.96 -6.10
C THR A 90 14.15 -0.68 -6.00
N PHE A 91 14.15 -0.12 -4.79
CA PHE A 91 13.34 1.03 -4.40
C PHE A 91 14.23 2.08 -3.76
N THR A 92 13.64 3.19 -3.36
CA THR A 92 14.34 4.31 -2.77
C THR A 92 13.60 4.79 -1.53
N VAL A 93 14.34 5.07 -0.45
CA VAL A 93 13.86 5.89 0.66
C VAL A 93 14.21 7.34 0.32
N PRO A 94 13.23 8.17 -0.13
CA PRO A 94 13.51 9.51 -0.65
C PRO A 94 14.06 10.45 0.41
N ASP A 95 13.63 10.27 1.67
CA ASP A 95 14.10 11.03 2.82
C ASP A 95 14.56 10.05 3.93
N PRO A 96 15.85 10.02 4.31
CA PRO A 96 16.32 9.14 5.39
C PRO A 96 15.69 9.46 6.75
N GLU A 97 15.11 10.65 6.95
CA GLU A 97 14.35 10.96 8.17
C GLU A 97 13.18 9.99 8.36
N LEU A 98 12.66 9.41 7.27
CA LEU A 98 11.59 8.40 7.31
C LEU A 98 11.93 7.20 8.21
N LEU A 99 13.21 6.83 8.34
CA LEU A 99 13.65 5.70 9.15
C LEU A 99 14.16 6.10 10.54
N THR A 100 14.02 7.37 10.91
CA THR A 100 14.47 7.88 12.22
C THR A 100 13.41 8.70 12.96
N ASN A 101 12.36 9.13 12.26
CA ASN A 101 11.25 9.89 12.81
C ASN A 101 9.95 9.06 12.75
N VAL A 102 9.52 8.56 13.92
CA VAL A 102 8.31 7.72 14.02
C VAL A 102 7.04 8.40 13.53
N GLY A 103 6.92 9.72 13.70
CA GLY A 103 5.75 10.45 13.22
C GLY A 103 5.73 10.53 11.70
N LEU A 104 6.85 10.92 11.10
CA LEU A 104 7.01 10.95 9.65
C LEU A 104 6.81 9.56 9.03
N PHE A 105 7.37 8.51 9.65
CA PHE A 105 7.19 7.13 9.22
C PHE A 105 5.72 6.73 9.17
N LEU A 106 4.99 6.90 10.29
CA LEU A 106 3.60 6.45 10.39
C LEU A 106 2.66 7.29 9.53
N GLU A 107 2.89 8.60 9.40
CA GLU A 107 2.14 9.45 8.47
C GLU A 107 2.36 9.03 7.01
N THR A 108 3.61 8.73 6.65
CA THR A 108 3.95 8.22 5.31
C THR A 108 3.30 6.87 5.07
N LEU A 109 3.34 5.96 6.04
CA LEU A 109 2.70 4.65 5.94
C LEU A 109 1.20 4.82 5.69
N VAL A 110 0.49 5.64 6.48
CA VAL A 110 -0.93 5.94 6.24
C VAL A 110 -1.20 6.47 4.83
N ALA A 111 -0.33 7.35 4.30
CA ALA A 111 -0.48 7.88 2.95
C ALA A 111 -0.24 6.82 1.86
N LEU A 112 0.73 5.92 2.07
CA LEU A 112 0.99 4.78 1.18
C LEU A 112 -0.21 3.82 1.18
N GLU A 113 -0.76 3.47 2.34
CA GLU A 113 -1.95 2.62 2.42
C GLU A 113 -3.17 3.26 1.73
N GLU A 114 -3.36 4.58 1.86
CA GLU A 114 -4.41 5.28 1.10
C GLU A 114 -4.21 5.17 -0.42
N ALA A 115 -2.95 5.16 -0.88
CA ALA A 115 -2.63 4.96 -2.29
C ALA A 115 -2.86 3.49 -2.71
N PHE A 116 -2.47 2.50 -1.90
CA PHE A 116 -2.66 1.08 -2.20
C PHE A 116 -4.14 0.70 -2.25
N ILE A 117 -4.95 1.13 -1.28
CA ILE A 117 -6.41 0.94 -1.31
C ILE A 117 -7.02 1.52 -2.60
N ALA A 118 -6.58 2.72 -3.00
CA ALA A 118 -7.07 3.35 -4.22
C ALA A 118 -6.61 2.61 -5.49
N ALA A 119 -5.37 2.10 -5.50
CA ALA A 119 -4.82 1.29 -6.59
C ALA A 119 -5.58 -0.03 -6.74
N TYR A 120 -5.85 -0.75 -5.65
CA TYR A 120 -6.62 -1.99 -5.68
C TYR A 120 -8.10 -1.76 -6.03
N THR A 121 -8.67 -0.61 -5.67
CA THR A 121 -10.00 -0.20 -6.15
C THR A 121 -10.01 -0.02 -7.67
N ALA A 122 -8.98 0.63 -8.24
CA ALA A 122 -8.83 0.79 -9.68
C ALA A 122 -8.58 -0.56 -10.38
N ALA A 123 -7.71 -1.41 -9.82
CA ALA A 123 -7.41 -2.75 -10.31
C ALA A 123 -8.68 -3.61 -10.38
N ALA A 124 -9.48 -3.65 -9.30
CA ALA A 124 -10.73 -4.39 -9.28
C ALA A 124 -11.70 -3.93 -10.38
N GLN A 125 -11.80 -2.62 -10.62
CA GLN A 125 -12.62 -2.08 -11.69
C GLN A 125 -12.11 -2.49 -13.08
N GLU A 126 -10.81 -2.36 -13.35
CA GLU A 126 -10.21 -2.73 -14.63
C GLU A 126 -10.32 -4.24 -14.89
N PHE A 127 -10.07 -5.09 -13.89
CA PHE A 127 -10.26 -6.53 -14.01
C PHE A 127 -11.70 -6.92 -14.36
N VAL A 128 -12.70 -6.26 -13.77
CA VAL A 128 -14.11 -6.48 -14.16
C VAL A 128 -14.35 -6.12 -15.63
N ILE A 129 -13.74 -5.04 -16.11
CA ILE A 129 -13.89 -4.57 -17.50
C ILE A 129 -13.20 -5.52 -18.49
N LEU A 130 -12.06 -6.07 -18.08
CA LEU A 130 -11.27 -7.04 -18.86
C LEU A 130 -11.85 -8.47 -18.80
N GLY A 131 -12.84 -8.72 -17.93
CA GLY A 131 -13.48 -10.03 -17.78
C GLY A 131 -12.77 -10.98 -16.82
N GLU A 132 -11.85 -10.46 -16.00
CA GLU A 132 -11.02 -11.20 -15.04
C GLU A 132 -11.65 -11.20 -13.64
N ALA A 133 -12.75 -11.94 -13.48
CA ALA A 133 -13.52 -11.93 -12.23
C ALA A 133 -12.73 -12.43 -11.00
N GLU A 134 -11.83 -13.39 -11.17
CA GLU A 134 -11.00 -13.93 -10.08
C GLU A 134 -9.95 -12.91 -9.61
N LEU A 135 -9.30 -12.21 -10.54
CA LEU A 135 -8.37 -11.12 -10.21
C LEU A 135 -9.10 -9.91 -9.61
N ALA A 136 -10.33 -9.62 -10.05
CA ALA A 136 -11.15 -8.60 -9.40
C ALA A 136 -11.47 -8.97 -7.94
N GLN A 137 -11.78 -10.23 -7.67
CA GLN A 137 -11.99 -10.71 -6.29
C GLN A 137 -10.69 -10.60 -5.47
N LEU A 138 -9.56 -11.02 -6.03
CA LEU A 138 -8.26 -10.93 -5.36
C LEU A 138 -7.91 -9.47 -5.02
N ALA A 139 -8.07 -8.54 -5.97
CA ALA A 139 -7.85 -7.12 -5.73
C ALA A 139 -8.73 -6.56 -4.61
N LEU A 140 -9.99 -7.01 -4.51
CA LEU A 140 -10.88 -6.62 -3.40
C LEU A 140 -10.45 -7.22 -2.06
N GLN A 141 -9.90 -8.43 -2.05
CA GLN A 141 -9.38 -9.06 -0.83
C GLN A 141 -8.15 -8.31 -0.32
N ILE A 142 -7.18 -8.04 -1.20
CA ILE A 142 -5.96 -7.30 -0.83
C ILE A 142 -6.32 -5.88 -0.40
N GLY A 143 -7.12 -5.14 -1.18
CA GLY A 143 -7.53 -3.78 -0.80
C GLY A 143 -8.32 -3.71 0.52
N ALA A 144 -8.96 -4.79 0.96
CA ALA A 144 -9.56 -4.86 2.29
C ALA A 144 -8.51 -5.01 3.41
N VAL A 145 -7.45 -5.78 3.17
CA VAL A 145 -6.30 -5.90 4.09
C VAL A 145 -5.55 -4.57 4.21
N GLU A 146 -5.35 -3.84 3.10
CA GLU A 146 -4.72 -2.51 3.15
C GLU A 146 -5.51 -1.52 4.02
N ALA A 147 -6.84 -1.66 4.08
CA ALA A 147 -7.66 -0.85 4.97
C ALA A 147 -7.37 -1.18 6.46
N GLU A 148 -7.05 -2.42 6.79
CA GLU A 148 -6.62 -2.85 8.13
C GLU A 148 -5.21 -2.32 8.45
N HIS A 149 -4.26 -2.42 7.51
CA HIS A 149 -2.92 -1.82 7.62
C HIS A 149 -3.02 -0.32 7.92
N ARG A 150 -3.82 0.42 7.15
CA ARG A 150 -4.06 1.85 7.36
C ARG A 150 -4.67 2.15 8.73
N ALA A 151 -5.61 1.32 9.19
CA ALA A 151 -6.23 1.50 10.50
C ALA A 151 -5.21 1.31 11.63
N GLY A 152 -4.35 0.29 11.52
CA GLY A 152 -3.22 0.05 12.43
C GLY A 152 -2.21 1.20 12.41
N ALA A 153 -1.78 1.64 11.24
CA ALA A 153 -0.86 2.76 11.08
C ALA A 153 -1.43 4.05 11.70
N ARG A 154 -2.72 4.37 11.46
CA ARG A 154 -3.40 5.50 12.11
C ARG A 154 -3.43 5.37 13.63
N PHE A 155 -3.72 4.17 14.15
CA PHE A 155 -3.75 3.91 15.59
C PHE A 155 -2.41 4.24 16.23
N PHE A 156 -1.31 3.74 15.68
CA PHE A 156 0.03 4.02 16.20
C PHE A 156 0.47 5.46 15.95
N ALA A 157 0.09 6.08 14.83
CA ALA A 157 0.39 7.48 14.57
C ALA A 157 -0.27 8.40 15.61
N ILE A 158 -1.49 8.07 16.04
CA ILE A 158 -2.19 8.79 17.12
C ILE A 158 -1.49 8.57 18.47
N GLN A 159 -1.09 7.33 18.78
CA GLN A 159 -0.34 7.04 20.01
C GLN A 159 1.01 7.77 20.05
N ALA A 160 1.69 7.89 18.91
CA ALA A 160 2.94 8.63 18.76
C ALA A 160 2.76 10.15 18.77
N GLY A 161 1.52 10.65 18.75
CA GLY A 161 1.20 12.09 18.70
C GLY A 161 1.44 12.75 17.33
N ALA A 162 1.66 11.96 16.28
CA ALA A 162 1.81 12.44 14.91
C ALA A 162 0.44 12.82 14.31
N LEU A 163 -0.57 11.98 14.57
CA LEU A 163 -1.95 12.26 14.19
C LEU A 163 -2.82 12.54 15.43
N THR A 164 -3.98 13.15 15.19
CA THR A 164 -5.00 13.39 16.23
C THR A 164 -6.30 12.70 15.85
N GLY A 165 -7.09 12.29 16.85
CA GLY A 165 -8.39 11.63 16.64
C GLY A 165 -8.37 10.15 16.99
N VAL A 166 -9.15 9.36 16.27
CA VAL A 166 -9.21 7.89 16.37
C VAL A 166 -9.13 7.31 14.95
N PRO A 167 -8.63 6.06 14.77
CA PRO A 167 -8.87 5.33 13.54
C PRO A 167 -10.39 5.27 13.33
N ASN A 168 -10.85 5.75 12.18
CA ASN A 168 -12.27 5.91 11.91
C ASN A 168 -12.64 5.28 10.58
N ASP A 169 -13.85 4.77 10.52
CA ASP A 169 -14.42 4.16 9.33
C ASP A 169 -14.68 5.24 8.26
N VAL A 170 -14.60 4.82 7.00
CA VAL A 170 -15.08 5.59 5.86
C VAL A 170 -16.28 4.89 5.25
N ALA A 171 -17.27 5.66 4.79
CA ALA A 171 -18.45 5.08 4.15
C ALA A 171 -18.12 4.46 2.78
N PHE A 172 -17.13 5.02 2.09
CA PHE A 172 -16.59 4.55 0.82
C PHE A 172 -15.11 4.91 0.76
N GLU A 173 -14.29 3.99 0.28
CA GLU A 173 -12.88 4.28 0.01
C GLU A 173 -12.73 5.31 -1.11
N ARG A 174 -11.61 6.03 -1.08
CA ARG A 174 -11.32 7.09 -2.05
C ARG A 174 -10.75 6.47 -3.32
N ALA A 175 -11.44 6.63 -4.46
CA ALA A 175 -10.90 6.34 -5.77
C ALA A 175 -9.95 7.47 -6.22
N LEU A 176 -8.70 7.46 -5.74
CA LEU A 176 -7.70 8.49 -6.04
C LEU A 176 -7.14 8.41 -7.46
N PHE A 177 -7.13 7.22 -8.03
CA PHE A 177 -6.53 6.92 -9.33
C PHE A 177 -7.56 6.42 -10.33
N GLY A 178 -7.39 6.80 -11.59
CA GLY A 178 -8.16 6.28 -12.72
C GLY A 178 -7.63 4.96 -13.26
N SER A 179 -6.37 4.61 -12.95
CA SER A 179 -5.72 3.35 -13.34
C SER A 179 -4.66 2.96 -12.30
N VAL A 180 -4.10 1.77 -12.40
CA VAL A 180 -3.04 1.29 -11.48
C VAL A 180 -1.71 1.95 -11.80
N GLY A 181 -1.44 2.25 -13.08
CA GLY A 181 -0.27 3.02 -13.52
C GLY A 181 -0.25 4.47 -13.01
N GLU A 182 -1.41 5.09 -12.77
CA GLU A 182 -1.44 6.39 -12.08
C GLU A 182 -0.95 6.27 -10.62
N ALA A 183 -1.19 5.14 -9.95
CA ALA A 183 -0.65 4.87 -8.62
C ALA A 183 0.87 4.63 -8.66
N ALA A 184 1.36 3.85 -9.65
CA ALA A 184 2.79 3.66 -9.86
C ALA A 184 3.52 4.99 -10.08
N ALA A 185 2.97 5.84 -10.96
CA ALA A 185 3.50 7.17 -11.21
C ALA A 185 3.50 8.05 -9.95
N ALA A 186 2.54 7.87 -9.04
CA ALA A 186 2.56 8.58 -7.76
C ALA A 186 3.76 8.16 -6.89
N LEU A 187 4.08 6.86 -6.82
CA LEU A 187 5.28 6.37 -6.10
C LEU A 187 6.59 6.87 -6.73
N GLU A 188 6.68 6.88 -8.05
CA GLU A 188 7.81 7.46 -8.79
C GLU A 188 7.96 8.96 -8.48
N ASN A 189 6.88 9.72 -8.53
CA ASN A 189 6.89 11.17 -8.27
C ASN A 189 7.24 11.51 -6.82
N LEU A 190 6.87 10.63 -5.87
CA LEU A 190 7.27 10.74 -4.47
C LEU A 190 8.73 10.30 -4.24
N GLY A 191 9.37 9.70 -5.25
CA GLY A 191 10.76 9.28 -5.21
C GLY A 191 10.98 7.94 -4.52
N PHE A 192 9.94 7.13 -4.33
CA PHE A 192 10.06 5.76 -3.82
C PHE A 192 10.56 4.77 -4.88
N ILE A 193 10.37 5.09 -6.15
CA ILE A 193 10.85 4.31 -7.29
C ILE A 193 11.72 5.21 -8.17
N GLY A 194 12.95 4.80 -8.45
CA GLY A 194 13.89 5.55 -9.30
C GLY A 194 14.30 6.92 -8.74
N GLY A 195 14.12 7.15 -7.44
CA GLY A 195 14.48 8.40 -6.77
C GLY A 195 15.98 8.54 -6.53
N THR A 196 16.38 9.68 -5.96
CA THR A 196 17.79 9.99 -5.64
C THR A 196 18.15 9.73 -4.17
N GLY A 197 17.22 9.19 -3.38
CA GLY A 197 17.40 8.88 -1.96
C GLY A 197 18.25 7.63 -1.73
N THR A 198 18.06 7.01 -0.56
CA THR A 198 18.80 5.78 -0.22
C THR A 198 18.19 4.59 -0.95
N GLU A 199 18.98 3.89 -1.75
CA GLU A 199 18.54 2.68 -2.44
C GLU A 199 18.34 1.53 -1.45
N ILE A 200 17.23 0.81 -1.58
CA ILE A 200 16.87 -0.38 -0.81
C ILE A 200 16.43 -1.48 -1.78
N SER A 201 16.62 -2.74 -1.43
CA SER A 201 16.31 -3.87 -2.31
C SER A 201 15.45 -4.90 -1.61
N TYR A 202 14.48 -5.45 -2.34
CA TYR A 202 13.62 -6.51 -1.86
C TYR A 202 14.44 -7.74 -1.38
N PRO A 203 14.04 -8.40 -0.28
CA PRO A 203 12.84 -8.14 0.55
C PRO A 203 13.06 -7.11 1.67
N GLY A 204 14.16 -6.37 1.67
CA GLY A 204 14.62 -5.60 2.82
C GLY A 204 15.27 -6.49 3.90
N PRO A 205 15.85 -5.90 4.96
CA PRO A 205 16.55 -6.64 6.00
C PRO A 205 15.62 -7.48 6.89
N GLY A 206 16.17 -8.53 7.49
CA GLY A 206 15.46 -9.42 8.41
C GLY A 206 14.57 -10.46 7.72
N GLU A 207 14.27 -11.53 8.45
CA GLU A 207 13.38 -12.60 8.00
C GLU A 207 11.92 -12.14 7.99
N ILE A 208 11.12 -12.72 7.09
CA ILE A 208 9.68 -12.52 7.05
C ILE A 208 9.05 -13.51 8.03
N ASP A 209 8.42 -13.00 9.09
CA ASP A 209 7.81 -13.81 10.15
C ASP A 209 6.29 -13.90 9.95
N PRO A 210 5.76 -15.06 9.50
CA PRO A 210 4.33 -15.23 9.25
C PRO A 210 3.51 -15.51 10.50
N THR A 211 4.11 -15.61 11.70
CA THR A 211 3.40 -16.06 12.91
C THR A 211 2.28 -15.12 13.36
N GLY A 212 2.33 -13.85 12.94
CA GLY A 212 1.31 -12.84 13.22
C GLY A 212 0.17 -12.77 12.19
N VAL A 213 0.20 -13.58 11.13
CA VAL A 213 -0.76 -13.53 10.02
C VAL A 213 -1.60 -14.80 10.00
N SER A 214 -2.92 -14.66 9.82
CA SER A 214 -3.83 -15.78 9.59
C SER A 214 -4.22 -15.88 8.11
N ASP A 215 -4.80 -17.01 7.73
CA ASP A 215 -5.42 -17.20 6.40
C ASP A 215 -4.45 -17.04 5.21
N LEU A 216 -3.16 -17.32 5.42
CA LEU A 216 -2.15 -17.37 4.37
C LEU A 216 -2.53 -18.39 3.27
N PRO A 217 -2.21 -18.12 1.99
CA PRO A 217 -2.36 -19.09 0.92
C PRO A 217 -1.60 -20.38 1.26
N LEU A 218 -2.23 -21.54 1.04
CA LEU A 218 -1.64 -22.87 1.30
C LEU A 218 -0.79 -23.36 0.13
#